data_AF-A0A8T7K993-F1
#
_entry.id   AF-A0A8T7K993-F1
#
_cell.length_a   1.000
_cell.length_b   1.000
_cell.length_c   1.000
_cell.angle_alpha   90.00
_cell.angle_beta   90.00
_cell.angle_gamma   90.00
#
_symmetry.space_group_name_H-M   'P 1'
#
loop_
_entity.id
_entity.type
_entity.pdbx_description
1 polymer ?
#
loop_
_entity_poly.entity_id
_entity_poly.type
_entity_poly.pdbx_seq_one_letter_code
_entity_poly.pdbx_strand_id
1 'polypeptide(L)' 'MARNKPGGSRLISNEAVTKATGKDWPAWFALLDTLDVPESERKAIVQRLQNEHGLSEWWAYCVLVRFEHERGLR' A
#
# COMPACT_ATOMS: atom_id res chain seq x y z
N MET A 1 -12.06 15.38 12.89
CA MET A 1 -11.48 14.72 11.69
C MET A 1 -12.07 13.32 11.60
N ALA A 2 -12.95 13.09 10.62
CA ALA A 2 -13.83 11.93 10.56
C ALA A 2 -13.06 10.62 10.32
N ARG A 3 -13.05 9.71 11.30
CA ARG A 3 -12.62 8.32 11.14
C ARG A 3 -13.81 7.51 10.63
N ASN A 4 -14.08 7.57 9.32
CA ASN A 4 -15.05 6.68 8.70
C ASN A 4 -14.37 5.33 8.40
N LYS A 5 -14.71 4.29 9.16
CA LYS A 5 -14.37 2.90 8.83
C LYS A 5 -15.56 2.28 8.08
N PRO A 6 -15.51 2.09 6.75
CA PRO A 6 -16.42 1.17 6.10
C PRO A 6 -15.87 -0.25 6.27
N GLY A 7 -16.50 -1.05 7.12
CA GLY A 7 -16.40 -2.50 7.04
C GLY A 7 -17.26 -2.99 5.86
N GLY A 8 -16.71 -3.88 5.03
CA GLY A 8 -17.50 -4.71 4.11
C GLY A 8 -17.30 -4.52 2.60
N SER A 9 -16.07 -4.49 2.09
CA SER A 9 -15.71 -5.11 0.80
C SER A 9 -14.21 -5.42 0.83
N ARG A 10 -13.85 -6.68 0.62
CA ARG A 10 -12.58 -7.28 1.08
C ARG A 10 -11.32 -6.78 0.36
N LEU A 11 -11.44 -5.82 -0.55
CA LEU A 11 -10.36 -5.26 -1.36
C LEU A 11 -10.61 -3.76 -1.54
N ILE A 12 -9.62 -2.91 -1.24
CA ILE A 12 -9.67 -1.47 -1.54
C ILE A 12 -9.65 -1.29 -3.05
N SER A 13 -10.61 -0.56 -3.62
CA SER A 13 -10.70 -0.30 -5.07
C SER A 13 -9.57 0.61 -5.59
N ASN A 14 -9.25 0.49 -6.89
CA ASN A 14 -8.29 1.38 -7.59
C ASN A 14 -8.61 2.87 -7.36
N GLU A 15 -9.88 3.24 -7.40
CA GLU A 15 -10.30 4.63 -7.19
C GLU A 15 -10.00 5.12 -5.77
N ALA A 16 -10.21 4.27 -4.76
CA ALA A 16 -9.97 4.62 -3.36
C ALA A 16 -8.48 4.80 -3.08
N VAL A 17 -7.63 3.91 -3.59
CA VAL A 17 -6.17 4.05 -3.45
C VAL A 17 -5.66 5.26 -4.23
N THR A 18 -6.17 5.53 -5.44
CA THR A 18 -5.75 6.69 -6.23
C THR A 18 -6.13 8.00 -5.54
N LYS A 19 -7.36 8.10 -5.01
CA LYS A 19 -7.80 9.29 -4.27
C LYS A 19 -6.97 9.58 -3.02
N ALA A 20 -6.46 8.54 -2.36
CA ALA A 20 -5.75 8.69 -1.11
C ALA A 20 -4.22 8.77 -1.24
N THR A 21 -3.66 8.16 -2.28
CA THR A 21 -2.21 7.97 -2.46
C THR A 21 -1.68 8.62 -3.74
N GLY A 22 -2.57 9.06 -4.63
CA GLY A 22 -2.21 9.64 -5.93
C GLY A 22 -1.80 8.61 -7.00
N LYS A 23 -1.79 7.31 -6.67
CA LYS A 23 -1.43 6.22 -7.60
C LYS A 23 -2.41 5.06 -7.49
N ASP A 24 -2.62 4.38 -8.61
CA ASP A 24 -3.40 3.14 -8.70
C ASP A 24 -2.56 1.91 -8.29
N TRP A 25 -3.22 0.75 -8.16
CA TRP A 25 -2.58 -0.50 -7.73
C TRP A 25 -1.42 -0.93 -8.64
N PRO A 26 -1.57 -1.01 -9.97
CA PRO A 26 -0.47 -1.29 -10.89
C PRO A 26 0.76 -0.40 -10.69
N ALA A 27 0.56 0.92 -10.54
CA ALA A 27 1.65 1.86 -10.32
C ALA A 27 2.39 1.62 -9.00
N TRP A 28 1.66 1.28 -7.93
CA TRP A 28 2.28 0.89 -6.66
C TRP A 28 3.04 -0.42 -6.75
N PHE A 29 2.48 -1.42 -7.43
CA PHE A 29 3.15 -2.70 -7.59
C PHE A 29 4.42 -2.59 -8.40
N ALA A 30 4.41 -1.82 -9.49
CA ALA A 30 5.61 -1.56 -10.28
C ALA A 30 6.71 -0.91 -9.42
N LEU A 31 6.33 0.05 -8.57
CA LEU A 31 7.26 0.72 -7.67
C LEU A 31 7.84 -0.25 -6.63
N LEU A 32 6.99 -1.05 -5.99
CA LEU A 32 7.44 -2.06 -5.01
C LEU A 32 8.26 -3.18 -5.64
N ASP A 33 8.02 -3.52 -6.92
CA ASP A 33 8.83 -4.48 -7.67
C ASP A 33 10.26 -3.97 -7.85
N THR A 34 10.45 -2.66 -8.09
CA THR A 34 11.79 -2.06 -8.17
C THR A 34 12.53 -2.02 -6.83
N LEU A 35 11.79 -2.14 -5.71
CA LEU A 35 12.35 -2.09 -4.36
C LEU A 35 12.88 -3.45 -3.88
N ASP A 36 12.81 -4.51 -4.70
CA ASP A 36 13.25 -5.89 -4.40
C ASP A 36 12.98 -6.26 -2.93
N VAL A 37 11.70 -6.24 -2.56
CA VAL A 37 11.23 -6.23 -1.16
C VAL A 37 11.44 -7.59 -0.47
N PRO A 38 12.35 -7.71 0.51
CA PRO A 38 12.39 -8.89 1.36
C PRO A 38 11.34 -8.78 2.47
N GLU A 39 10.71 -9.91 2.80
CA GLU A 39 9.63 -9.98 3.79
C GLU A 39 10.08 -9.49 5.19
N SER A 40 11.38 -9.62 5.50
CA SER A 40 12.02 -9.16 6.74
C SER A 40 12.06 -7.63 6.89
N GLU A 41 11.89 -6.87 5.81
CA GLU A 41 12.03 -5.40 5.81
C GLU A 41 10.70 -4.65 5.65
N ARG A 42 9.58 -5.31 5.92
CA ARG A 42 8.23 -4.72 5.90
C ARG A 42 8.16 -3.31 6.51
N LYS A 43 8.79 -3.13 7.68
CA LYS A 43 8.81 -1.85 8.40
C LYS A 43 9.64 -0.78 7.69
N ALA A 44 10.74 -1.16 7.03
CA ALA A 44 11.56 -0.23 6.25
C ALA A 44 10.78 0.27 5.02
N ILE A 45 10.03 -0.61 4.35
CA ILE A 45 9.22 -0.25 3.19
C ILE A 45 8.07 0.66 3.58
N VAL A 46 7.37 0.37 4.67
CA VAL A 46 6.33 1.26 5.20
C VAL A 46 6.89 2.65 5.53
N GLN A 47 8.11 2.74 6.06
CA GLN A 47 8.76 4.03 6.29
C GLN A 47 9.19 4.72 4.99
N ARG A 48 9.71 4.00 4.01
CA ARG A 48 10.03 4.55 2.68
C ARG A 48 8.78 5.11 1.99
N LEU A 49 7.68 4.37 2.02
CA LEU A 49 6.40 4.83 1.46
C LEU A 49 5.88 6.10 2.14
N GLN A 50 6.08 6.23 3.45
CA GLN A 50 5.75 7.47 4.17
C GLN A 50 6.67 8.62 3.79
N ASN A 51 7.98 8.38 3.77
CA ASN A 51 8.99 9.42 3.56
C ASN A 51 9.07 9.89 2.10
N GLU A 52 9.05 8.95 1.15
CA GLU A 52 9.23 9.22 -0.29
C GLU A 52 7.92 9.61 -0.99
N HIS A 53 6.79 9.11 -0.50
CA HIS A 53 5.48 9.33 -1.13
C HIS A 53 4.44 10.01 -0.25
N GLY A 54 4.80 10.40 0.98
CA GLY A 54 3.89 11.12 1.89
C GLY A 54 2.67 10.31 2.29
N LEU A 55 2.71 8.97 2.14
CA LEU A 55 1.59 8.13 2.56
C LEU A 55 1.43 8.21 4.07
N SER A 56 0.20 8.04 4.55
CA SER A 56 -0.01 7.76 5.97
C SER A 56 0.45 6.33 6.29
N GLU A 57 0.84 6.09 7.53
CA GLU A 57 1.25 4.75 8.01
C GLU A 57 0.25 3.66 7.62
N TRP A 58 -1.05 3.95 7.75
CA TRP A 58 -2.11 3.02 7.39
C TRP A 58 -2.15 2.71 5.88
N TRP A 59 -2.04 3.73 5.02
CA TRP A 59 -2.03 3.53 3.56
C TRP A 59 -0.77 2.80 3.10
N ALA A 60 0.39 3.13 3.68
CA ALA A 60 1.63 2.41 3.42
C ALA A 60 1.52 0.92 3.76
N TYR A 61 0.89 0.58 4.89
CA TYR A 61 0.65 -0.82 5.28
C TYR A 61 -0.34 -1.51 4.34
N CYS A 62 -1.44 -0.85 3.96
CA CYS A 62 -2.40 -1.38 3.01
C CYS A 62 -1.77 -1.66 1.64
N VAL A 63 -0.91 -0.75 1.17
CA VAL A 63 -0.23 -0.90 -0.12
C VAL A 63 0.71 -2.10 -0.12
N LEU A 64 1.48 -2.25 0.95
CA LEU A 64 2.39 -3.37 1.12
C LEU A 64 1.67 -4.72 1.24
N VAL A 65 0.65 -4.82 2.08
CA VAL A 65 -0.13 -6.08 2.25
C VAL A 65 -0.81 -6.50 0.94
N ARG A 66 -1.34 -5.53 0.18
CA ARG A 66 -1.96 -5.82 -1.10
C ARG A 66 -0.94 -6.32 -2.13
N PHE A 67 0.26 -5.73 -2.15
CA PHE A 67 1.35 -6.17 -3.01
C PHE A 67 1.78 -7.60 -2.70
N GLU A 68 1.95 -7.95 -1.42
CA GLU A 68 2.34 -9.31 -1.00
C GLU A 68 1.31 -10.36 -1.41
N HIS A 69 0.02 -10.06 -1.23
CA HIS A 69 -1.06 -10.94 -1.68
C HIS A 69 -1.07 -11.11 -3.20
N GLU A 70 -0.79 -10.05 -3.98
CA GLU A 70 -0.71 -10.14 -5.44
C GLU A 70 0.53 -10.92 -5.92
N ARG A 71 1.57 -10.99 -5.09
CA ARG A 71 2.80 -11.77 -5.34
C ARG A 71 2.73 -13.20 -4.79
N GLY A 72 1.64 -13.58 -4.13
CA GLY A 72 1.49 -14.90 -3.52
C GLY A 72 2.45 -15.15 -2.35
N LEU A 73 3.01 -14.09 -1.77
CA LEU A 73 3.86 -14.17 -0.58
C LEU A 73 3.02 -14.42 0.69
N ARG A 74 1.69 -14.29 0.59
CA ARG A 74 0.73 -14.57 1.66
C ARG A 74 -0.66 -14.91 1.14
#